data_AF-A3HV67-F1
#
_entry.id   AF-A3HV67-F1
#
_cell.length_a   1.000
_cell.length_b   1.000
_cell.length_c   1.000
_cell.angle_alpha   90.00
_cell.angle_beta   90.00
_cell.angle_gamma   90.00
#
_symmetry.space_group_name_H-M   'P 1'
#
loop_
_entity.id
_entity.type
_entity.pdbx_description
1 polymer ?
#
loop_
_entity_poly.entity_id
_entity_poly.type
_entity_poly.pdbx_seq_one_letter_code
_entity_poly.pdbx_strand_id
1 'polypeptide(L)'
;MDTTSPHPTPENILKIGSGFMACKALLTAVKFDLFTKLSAHPDQKALALKKQLDLNCTDRHFYDFMDGLYGLGFLTRTGILETALYSNSQDTEVFLDKNKPSYIGGILEMMNARLYGFWGNLEEGLKTGTPQNEAKNGVNIFEEIYKEPELLETFVNGMTGVQIGNFMAFAKQFDFSKFKTLTDAGGSAGYLSLMVAQENPHMSCVTFDLPPLNPIANATIKKFNLADRVKSQSGDFFMEAIPKADMIVMGNILHDWNKKEKIKLMQKAYDSLPEEGVFVAIENIIDQERKHNVFGLMMSLNMLIETEGGFDYTFDDFQSWGKEVGFKSFEILPLAGPASAAIAYK
;
A
#
# COMPACT_ATOMS: atom_id res chain seq x y z
N MET A 1 19.68 15.36 -39.22
CA MET A 1 18.43 16.06 -38.87
C MET A 1 17.31 15.10 -39.13
N ASP A 2 16.78 14.48 -38.08
CA ASP A 2 15.46 13.86 -38.16
C ASP A 2 14.78 14.06 -36.81
N THR A 3 14.43 15.32 -36.57
CA THR A 3 13.57 15.74 -35.46
C THR A 3 12.14 15.68 -35.96
N THR A 4 11.60 14.47 -36.10
CA THR A 4 10.15 14.31 -36.24
C THR A 4 9.55 14.59 -34.86
N SER A 5 9.09 15.83 -34.66
CA SER A 5 8.17 16.13 -33.57
C SER A 5 7.01 15.13 -33.66
N PRO A 6 6.70 14.36 -32.60
CA PRO A 6 5.62 13.39 -32.67
C PRO A 6 4.31 14.11 -33.01
N HIS A 7 3.65 13.67 -34.08
CA HIS A 7 2.31 14.17 -34.42
C HIS A 7 1.37 13.90 -33.23
N PRO A 8 0.53 14.86 -32.81
CA PRO A 8 -0.43 14.64 -31.73
C PRO A 8 -1.33 13.43 -31.99
N THR A 9 -1.51 12.58 -30.99
CA THR A 9 -2.40 11.40 -31.07
C THR A 9 -3.33 11.36 -29.85
N PRO A 10 -4.56 10.82 -29.98
CA PRO A 10 -5.47 10.65 -28.85
C PRO A 10 -5.16 9.38 -28.02
N GLU A 11 -4.13 8.62 -28.37
CA GLU A 11 -3.89 7.27 -27.85
C GLU A 11 -3.78 7.26 -26.32
N ASN A 12 -2.94 8.12 -25.74
CA ASN A 12 -2.78 8.17 -24.30
C ASN A 12 -4.06 8.65 -23.59
N ILE A 13 -4.77 9.61 -24.18
CA ILE A 13 -6.03 10.15 -23.64
C ILE A 13 -7.09 9.04 -23.56
N LEU A 14 -7.27 8.29 -24.65
CA LEU A 14 -8.24 7.20 -24.72
C LEU A 14 -7.81 6.01 -23.87
N LYS A 15 -6.51 5.68 -23.82
CA LYS A 15 -5.96 4.62 -22.98
C LYS A 15 -6.24 4.88 -21.50
N ILE A 16 -5.95 6.08 -21.02
CA ILE A 16 -6.21 6.45 -19.61
C ILE A 16 -7.71 6.60 -19.36
N GLY A 17 -8.44 7.31 -20.24
CA GLY A 17 -9.88 7.56 -20.08
C GLY A 17 -10.75 6.30 -20.10
N SER A 18 -10.31 5.23 -20.77
CA SER A 18 -10.95 3.91 -20.76
C SER A 18 -10.32 2.91 -19.79
N GLY A 19 -9.25 3.30 -19.08
CA GLY A 19 -8.49 2.40 -18.19
C GLY A 19 -9.32 1.77 -17.07
N PHE A 20 -10.43 2.41 -16.68
CA PHE A 20 -11.38 1.86 -15.72
C PHE A 20 -11.94 0.50 -16.16
N MET A 21 -12.08 0.25 -17.47
CA MET A 21 -12.59 -1.02 -18.00
C MET A 21 -11.60 -2.16 -17.71
N ALA A 22 -10.31 -1.95 -18.01
CA ALA A 22 -9.25 -2.93 -17.76
C ALA A 22 -9.06 -3.18 -16.25
N CYS A 23 -9.08 -2.10 -15.46
CA CYS A 23 -9.05 -2.18 -14.01
C CYS A 23 -10.21 -3.04 -13.49
N LYS A 24 -11.46 -2.72 -13.87
CA LYS A 24 -12.63 -3.45 -13.39
C LYS A 24 -12.63 -4.92 -13.82
N ALA A 25 -12.11 -5.24 -15.00
CA ALA A 25 -11.96 -6.62 -15.45
C ALA A 25 -11.02 -7.43 -14.53
N LEU A 26 -9.84 -6.90 -14.20
CA LEU A 26 -8.91 -7.52 -13.26
C LEU A 26 -9.54 -7.70 -11.87
N LEU A 27 -10.11 -6.62 -11.32
CA LEU A 27 -10.72 -6.63 -9.99
C LEU A 27 -11.88 -7.64 -9.89
N THR A 28 -12.63 -7.83 -10.99
CA THR A 28 -13.70 -8.81 -11.08
C THR A 28 -13.15 -10.24 -11.15
N ALA A 29 -12.08 -10.47 -11.91
CA ALA A 29 -11.41 -11.78 -11.98
C ALA A 29 -10.86 -12.22 -10.62
N VAL A 30 -10.26 -11.30 -9.85
CA VAL A 30 -9.81 -11.56 -8.48
C VAL A 30 -11.01 -11.91 -7.58
N LYS A 31 -12.10 -11.14 -7.65
CA LYS A 31 -13.31 -11.39 -6.85
C LYS A 31 -13.96 -12.75 -7.13
N PHE A 32 -13.83 -13.27 -8.35
CA PHE A 32 -14.32 -14.60 -8.72
C PHE A 32 -13.34 -15.73 -8.38
N ASP A 33 -12.21 -15.44 -7.75
CA ASP A 33 -11.13 -16.41 -7.51
C ASP A 33 -10.65 -17.10 -8.79
N LEU A 34 -10.79 -16.44 -9.94
CA LEU A 34 -10.51 -17.02 -11.26
C LEU A 34 -9.08 -17.57 -11.32
N PHE A 35 -8.11 -16.78 -10.89
CA PHE A 35 -6.69 -17.15 -10.90
C PHE A 35 -6.39 -18.33 -9.97
N THR A 36 -7.10 -18.42 -8.84
CA THR A 36 -6.97 -19.54 -7.91
C THR A 36 -7.50 -20.84 -8.53
N LYS A 37 -8.63 -20.79 -9.25
CA LYS A 37 -9.17 -21.96 -9.98
C LYS A 37 -8.24 -22.40 -11.11
N LEU A 38 -7.64 -21.45 -11.81
CA LEU A 38 -6.70 -21.72 -12.89
C LEU A 38 -5.36 -22.27 -12.39
N SER A 39 -4.88 -21.84 -11.21
CA SER A 39 -3.67 -22.42 -10.61
C SER A 39 -3.88 -23.88 -10.20
N ALA A 40 -5.05 -24.20 -9.64
CA ALA A 40 -5.39 -25.57 -9.25
C ALA A 40 -5.51 -26.52 -10.47
N HIS A 41 -6.07 -26.02 -11.57
CA HIS A 41 -6.25 -26.76 -12.81
C HIS A 41 -5.95 -25.84 -14.01
N PRO A 42 -4.74 -25.88 -14.57
CA PRO A 42 -4.39 -25.10 -15.76
C PRO A 42 -5.08 -25.65 -17.02
N ASP A 43 -4.97 -24.88 -18.10
CA ASP A 43 -5.44 -25.20 -19.45
C ASP A 43 -6.94 -25.53 -19.51
N GLN A 44 -7.75 -24.72 -18.84
CA GLN A 44 -9.19 -24.92 -18.79
C GLN A 44 -9.94 -24.23 -19.92
N LYS A 45 -11.02 -24.87 -20.38
CA LYS A 45 -11.98 -24.26 -21.31
C LYS A 45 -12.80 -23.18 -20.60
N ALA A 46 -13.06 -22.07 -21.29
CA ALA A 46 -13.84 -20.97 -20.74
C ALA A 46 -15.23 -21.41 -20.23
N LEU A 47 -15.98 -22.23 -20.98
CA LEU A 47 -17.32 -22.65 -20.53
C LEU A 47 -17.30 -23.59 -19.32
N ALA A 48 -16.21 -24.35 -19.13
CA ALA A 48 -16.03 -25.15 -17.93
C ALA A 48 -15.81 -24.24 -16.72
N LEU A 49 -14.93 -23.23 -16.84
CA LEU A 49 -14.70 -22.21 -15.82
C LEU A 49 -15.98 -21.42 -15.51
N LYS A 50 -16.70 -20.96 -16.53
CA LYS A 50 -17.97 -20.24 -16.38
C LYS A 50 -18.96 -21.00 -15.51
N LYS A 51 -19.09 -22.32 -15.74
CA LYS A 51 -19.95 -23.20 -14.95
C LYS A 51 -19.42 -23.40 -13.52
N GLN A 52 -18.12 -23.56 -13.35
CA GLN A 52 -17.51 -23.68 -12.01
C GLN A 52 -17.69 -22.41 -11.17
N LEU A 53 -17.68 -21.25 -11.82
CA LEU A 53 -17.86 -19.93 -11.22
C LEU A 53 -19.34 -19.51 -11.09
N ASP A 54 -20.27 -20.37 -11.51
CA ASP A 54 -21.72 -20.13 -11.48
C ASP A 54 -22.15 -18.81 -12.15
N LEU A 55 -21.59 -18.53 -13.34
CA LEU A 55 -21.82 -17.27 -14.05
C LEU A 55 -22.94 -17.37 -15.09
N ASN A 56 -23.85 -16.40 -15.06
CA ASN A 56 -25.06 -16.37 -15.91
C ASN A 56 -24.93 -15.54 -17.20
N CYS A 57 -23.79 -14.89 -17.46
CA CYS A 57 -23.59 -14.14 -18.70
C CYS A 57 -23.68 -15.06 -19.94
N THR A 58 -23.84 -14.50 -21.14
CA THR A 58 -23.81 -15.36 -22.35
C THR A 58 -22.40 -15.90 -22.59
N ASP A 59 -22.30 -17.03 -23.30
CA ASP A 59 -21.01 -17.64 -23.64
C ASP A 59 -20.09 -16.67 -24.38
N ARG A 60 -20.65 -15.89 -25.31
CA ARG A 60 -19.91 -14.86 -26.03
C ARG A 60 -19.24 -13.84 -25.10
N HIS A 61 -20.00 -13.31 -24.13
CA HIS A 61 -19.46 -12.33 -23.19
C HIS A 61 -18.39 -12.93 -22.27
N PHE A 62 -18.54 -14.21 -21.90
CA PHE A 62 -17.52 -14.87 -21.09
C PHE A 62 -16.23 -15.14 -21.89
N TYR A 63 -16.34 -15.51 -23.16
CA TYR A 63 -15.17 -15.58 -24.04
C TYR A 63 -14.47 -14.23 -24.15
N ASP A 64 -15.22 -13.15 -24.38
CA ASP A 64 -14.66 -11.80 -24.48
C ASP A 64 -13.99 -11.34 -23.16
N PHE A 65 -14.55 -11.73 -22.00
CA PHE A 65 -13.93 -11.48 -20.71
C PHE A 65 -12.60 -12.21 -20.55
N MET A 66 -12.55 -13.51 -20.85
CA MET A 66 -11.32 -14.32 -20.77
C MET A 66 -10.27 -13.86 -21.78
N ASP A 67 -10.67 -13.53 -23.01
CA ASP A 67 -9.79 -12.99 -24.05
C ASP A 67 -9.30 -11.58 -23.71
N GLY A 68 -10.13 -10.78 -23.04
CA GLY A 68 -9.73 -9.48 -22.51
C GLY A 68 -8.64 -9.62 -21.44
N LEU A 69 -8.80 -10.54 -20.48
CA LEU A 69 -7.78 -10.82 -19.47
C LEU A 69 -6.47 -11.37 -20.08
N TYR A 70 -6.58 -12.22 -21.11
CA TYR A 70 -5.42 -12.65 -21.91
C TYR A 70 -4.74 -11.47 -22.61
N GLY A 71 -5.51 -10.60 -23.28
CA GLY A 71 -5.00 -9.41 -23.98
C GLY A 71 -4.35 -8.39 -23.05
N LEU A 72 -4.78 -8.35 -21.78
CA LEU A 72 -4.17 -7.53 -20.73
C LEU A 72 -2.93 -8.19 -20.08
N GLY A 73 -2.58 -9.42 -20.46
CA GLY A 73 -1.40 -10.14 -19.97
C GLY A 73 -1.61 -10.91 -18.66
N PHE A 74 -2.85 -10.99 -18.14
CA PHE A 74 -3.15 -11.70 -16.90
C PHE A 74 -3.30 -13.21 -17.07
N LEU A 75 -3.57 -13.67 -18.30
CA LEU A 75 -3.73 -15.08 -18.64
C LEU A 75 -2.83 -15.45 -19.82
N THR A 76 -2.54 -16.73 -19.97
CA THR A 76 -2.05 -17.34 -21.20
C THR A 76 -3.17 -18.13 -21.86
N ARG A 77 -3.11 -18.29 -23.18
CA ARG A 77 -4.15 -18.98 -23.96
C ARG A 77 -3.54 -19.76 -25.12
N THR A 78 -3.97 -21.00 -25.29
CA THR A 78 -3.82 -21.75 -26.54
C THR A 78 -5.19 -21.97 -27.19
N GLY A 79 -5.28 -22.02 -28.52
CA GLY A 79 -6.57 -22.09 -29.22
C GLY A 79 -7.34 -20.75 -29.22
N ILE A 80 -8.61 -20.80 -29.62
CA ILE A 80 -9.51 -19.64 -29.69
C ILE A 80 -10.96 -20.04 -29.37
N LEU A 81 -11.70 -19.15 -28.67
CA LEU A 81 -13.11 -19.33 -28.31
C LEU A 81 -13.40 -20.74 -27.73
N GLU A 82 -14.23 -21.56 -28.39
CA GLU A 82 -14.65 -22.88 -27.92
C GLU A 82 -13.49 -23.88 -27.72
N THR A 83 -12.40 -23.67 -28.47
CA THR A 83 -11.18 -24.49 -28.40
C THR A 83 -10.13 -23.92 -27.46
N ALA A 84 -10.36 -22.71 -26.93
CA ALA A 84 -9.37 -22.05 -26.10
C ALA A 84 -9.18 -22.75 -24.76
N LEU A 85 -7.92 -22.92 -24.38
CA LEU A 85 -7.47 -23.38 -23.08
C LEU A 85 -6.72 -22.23 -22.40
N TYR A 86 -7.19 -21.83 -21.23
CA TYR A 86 -6.65 -20.71 -20.47
C TYR A 86 -5.88 -21.20 -19.25
N SER A 87 -4.77 -20.53 -18.99
CA SER A 87 -3.91 -20.70 -17.82
C SER A 87 -3.56 -19.33 -17.24
N ASN A 88 -3.08 -19.27 -16.01
CA ASN A 88 -2.49 -18.05 -15.48
C ASN A 88 -1.26 -17.63 -16.30
N SER A 89 -0.94 -16.34 -16.29
CA SER A 89 0.39 -15.88 -16.69
C SER A 89 1.39 -16.13 -15.54
N GLN A 90 2.69 -15.95 -15.80
CA GLN A 90 3.71 -16.19 -14.77
C GLN A 90 3.46 -15.34 -13.52
N ASP A 91 3.11 -14.06 -13.70
CA ASP A 91 2.89 -13.14 -12.59
C ASP A 91 1.60 -13.46 -11.82
N THR A 92 0.50 -13.74 -12.53
CA THR A 92 -0.78 -14.04 -11.87
C THR A 92 -0.77 -15.41 -11.20
N GLU A 93 0.00 -16.36 -11.71
CA GLU A 93 0.24 -17.66 -11.07
C GLU A 93 0.95 -17.49 -9.73
N VAL A 94 1.92 -16.58 -9.63
CA VAL A 94 2.67 -16.35 -8.39
C VAL A 94 1.88 -15.50 -7.41
N PHE A 95 1.25 -14.42 -7.87
CA PHE A 95 0.74 -13.37 -6.98
C PHE A 95 -0.79 -13.35 -6.82
N LEU A 96 -1.58 -14.04 -7.65
CA LEU A 96 -3.05 -13.98 -7.61
C LEU A 96 -3.74 -15.31 -7.28
N ASP A 97 -3.01 -16.36 -6.92
CA ASP A 97 -3.57 -17.55 -6.25
C ASP A 97 -3.69 -17.31 -4.74
N LYS A 98 -4.91 -17.31 -4.22
CA LYS A 98 -5.23 -17.13 -2.79
C LYS A 98 -4.57 -18.14 -1.87
N ASN A 99 -4.22 -19.32 -2.40
CA ASN A 99 -3.60 -20.37 -1.60
C ASN A 99 -2.09 -20.21 -1.46
N LYS A 100 -1.47 -19.23 -2.15
CA LYS A 100 -0.02 -19.01 -2.11
C LYS A 100 0.36 -17.94 -1.10
N PRO A 101 1.49 -18.11 -0.38
CA PRO A 101 2.00 -17.10 0.55
C PRO A 101 2.30 -15.74 -0.11
N SER A 102 2.53 -15.72 -1.42
CA SER A 102 2.78 -14.53 -2.23
C SER A 102 1.51 -13.82 -2.70
N TYR A 103 0.32 -14.26 -2.27
CA TYR A 103 -0.94 -13.66 -2.71
C TYR A 103 -1.02 -12.16 -2.36
N ILE A 104 -1.23 -11.34 -3.39
CA ILE A 104 -1.43 -9.88 -3.24
C ILE A 104 -2.89 -9.47 -3.47
N GLY A 105 -3.79 -10.37 -3.84
CA GLY A 105 -5.13 -9.98 -4.27
C GLY A 105 -6.00 -9.35 -3.19
N GLY A 106 -5.64 -9.45 -1.90
CA GLY A 106 -6.35 -8.76 -0.82
C GLY A 106 -6.44 -7.23 -1.01
N ILE A 107 -5.38 -6.58 -1.51
CA ILE A 107 -5.45 -5.14 -1.84
C ILE A 107 -6.40 -4.88 -3.00
N LEU A 108 -6.44 -5.77 -4.00
CA LEU A 108 -7.32 -5.65 -5.16
C LEU A 108 -8.79 -5.86 -4.76
N GLU A 109 -9.07 -6.77 -3.83
CA GLU A 109 -10.40 -6.96 -3.27
C GLU A 109 -10.89 -5.71 -2.54
N MET A 110 -10.05 -5.10 -1.70
CA MET A 110 -10.32 -3.84 -1.04
C MET A 110 -10.55 -2.70 -2.05
N MET A 111 -9.70 -2.59 -3.07
CA MET A 111 -9.87 -1.63 -4.15
C MET A 111 -11.22 -1.81 -4.86
N ASN A 112 -11.62 -3.05 -5.14
CA ASN A 112 -12.87 -3.36 -5.81
C ASN A 112 -14.11 -3.04 -4.96
N ALA A 113 -14.03 -3.32 -3.65
CA ALA A 113 -15.13 -3.15 -2.71
C ALA A 113 -15.33 -1.68 -2.29
N ARG A 114 -14.23 -0.90 -2.20
CA ARG A 114 -14.23 0.45 -1.64
C ARG A 114 -13.70 1.49 -2.62
N LEU A 115 -12.38 1.51 -2.83
CA LEU A 115 -11.69 2.61 -3.51
C LEU A 115 -12.21 2.87 -4.92
N TYR A 116 -12.50 1.84 -5.71
CA TYR A 116 -13.01 2.01 -7.07
C TYR A 116 -14.33 2.80 -7.10
N GLY A 117 -15.21 2.57 -6.12
CA GLY A 117 -16.46 3.32 -5.99
C GLY A 117 -16.22 4.77 -5.56
N PHE A 118 -15.35 4.98 -4.56
CA PHE A 118 -15.05 6.32 -4.04
C PHE A 118 -14.34 7.22 -5.04
N TRP A 119 -13.45 6.65 -5.86
CA TRP A 119 -12.81 7.37 -6.96
C TRP A 119 -13.82 7.86 -8.02
N GLY A 120 -14.99 7.22 -8.13
CA GLY A 120 -16.11 7.72 -8.93
C GLY A 120 -16.64 9.09 -8.46
N ASN A 121 -16.38 9.47 -7.21
CA ASN A 121 -16.82 10.72 -6.59
C ASN A 121 -15.70 11.79 -6.53
N LEU A 122 -14.57 11.59 -7.23
CA LEU A 122 -13.44 12.54 -7.22
C LEU A 122 -13.87 13.97 -7.59
N GLU A 123 -14.81 14.14 -8.53
CA GLU A 123 -15.35 15.46 -8.89
C GLU A 123 -15.95 16.19 -7.69
N GLU A 124 -16.72 15.48 -6.86
CA GLU A 124 -17.32 16.05 -5.66
C GLU A 124 -16.26 16.31 -4.58
N GLY A 125 -15.29 15.41 -4.42
CA GLY A 125 -14.14 15.61 -3.53
C GLY A 125 -13.37 16.90 -3.88
N LEU A 126 -13.12 17.16 -5.16
CA LEU A 126 -12.44 18.39 -5.62
C LEU A 126 -13.29 19.65 -5.42
N LYS A 127 -14.61 19.56 -5.56
CA LYS A 127 -15.51 20.70 -5.34
C LYS A 127 -15.67 21.06 -3.87
N THR A 128 -15.71 20.06 -3.00
CA THR A 128 -16.08 20.23 -1.59
C THR A 128 -14.88 20.24 -0.65
N GLY A 129 -13.77 19.59 -1.02
CA GLY A 129 -12.63 19.36 -0.13
C GLY A 129 -12.93 18.34 0.97
N THR A 130 -13.98 17.52 0.84
CA THR A 130 -14.39 16.56 1.87
C THR A 130 -14.14 15.11 1.44
N PRO A 131 -13.91 14.18 2.40
CA PRO A 131 -13.78 12.75 2.10
C PRO A 131 -14.99 12.21 1.33
N GLN A 132 -14.75 11.28 0.41
CA GLN A 132 -15.78 10.65 -0.43
C GLN A 132 -15.99 9.17 -0.12
N ASN A 133 -15.43 8.72 1.01
CA ASN A 133 -15.62 7.40 1.58
C ASN A 133 -16.83 7.37 2.56
N GLU A 134 -16.88 6.36 3.41
CA GLU A 134 -17.97 6.15 4.37
C GLU A 134 -18.14 7.31 5.36
N ALA A 135 -17.10 8.11 5.61
CA ALA A 135 -17.16 9.29 6.48
C ALA A 135 -18.17 10.34 5.99
N LYS A 136 -18.46 10.36 4.68
CA LYS A 136 -19.52 11.21 4.09
C LYS A 136 -20.91 10.94 4.69
N ASN A 137 -21.14 9.72 5.17
CA ASN A 137 -22.37 9.32 5.84
C ASN A 137 -22.23 9.35 7.38
N GLY A 138 -21.15 9.95 7.90
CA GLY A 138 -20.84 10.03 9.34
C GLY A 138 -20.29 8.72 9.92
N VAL A 139 -19.83 7.79 9.08
CA VAL A 139 -19.32 6.49 9.53
C VAL A 139 -17.80 6.52 9.66
N ASN A 140 -17.28 6.27 10.85
CA ASN A 140 -15.86 6.04 11.07
C ASN A 140 -15.53 4.57 10.75
N ILE A 141 -15.08 4.31 9.52
CA ILE A 141 -14.85 2.93 9.09
C ILE A 141 -13.69 2.25 9.79
N PHE A 142 -12.69 2.99 10.29
CA PHE A 142 -11.67 2.37 11.13
C PHE A 142 -12.31 1.77 12.38
N GLU A 143 -13.23 2.49 13.04
CA GLU A 143 -14.00 1.92 14.16
C GLU A 143 -14.86 0.70 13.75
N GLU A 144 -15.36 0.64 12.52
CA GLU A 144 -16.13 -0.53 12.04
C GLU A 144 -15.24 -1.72 11.69
N ILE A 145 -14.13 -1.49 10.99
CA ILE A 145 -13.14 -2.53 10.67
C ILE A 145 -12.52 -3.07 11.97
N TYR A 146 -12.23 -2.20 12.95
CA TYR A 146 -11.71 -2.61 14.26
C TYR A 146 -12.70 -3.45 15.09
N LYS A 147 -14.01 -3.45 14.77
CA LYS A 147 -15.01 -4.28 15.46
C LYS A 147 -15.00 -5.74 15.01
N GLU A 148 -14.54 -6.02 13.79
CA GLU A 148 -14.56 -7.36 13.19
C GLU A 148 -13.12 -7.87 12.97
N PRO A 149 -12.57 -8.71 13.88
CA PRO A 149 -11.16 -9.10 13.84
C PRO A 149 -10.69 -9.74 12.52
N GLU A 150 -11.53 -10.56 11.89
CA GLU A 150 -11.21 -11.20 10.60
C GLU A 150 -11.12 -10.20 9.45
N LEU A 151 -11.99 -9.17 9.48
CA LEU A 151 -11.98 -8.09 8.48
C LEU A 151 -10.76 -7.20 8.67
N LEU A 152 -10.42 -6.88 9.93
CA LEU A 152 -9.22 -6.14 10.28
C LEU A 152 -7.95 -6.88 9.84
N GLU A 153 -7.84 -8.17 10.13
CA GLU A 153 -6.68 -8.98 9.73
C GLU A 153 -6.53 -9.02 8.20
N THR A 154 -7.63 -9.21 7.48
CA THR A 154 -7.62 -9.20 6.00
C THR A 154 -7.18 -7.84 5.46
N PHE A 155 -7.71 -6.75 6.03
CA PHE A 155 -7.35 -5.38 5.65
C PHE A 155 -5.87 -5.09 5.91
N VAL A 156 -5.37 -5.41 7.10
CA VAL A 156 -3.97 -5.23 7.50
C VAL A 156 -3.03 -6.02 6.61
N ASN A 157 -3.35 -7.29 6.32
CA ASN A 157 -2.54 -8.13 5.44
C ASN A 157 -2.52 -7.58 4.00
N GLY A 158 -3.65 -7.10 3.49
CA GLY A 158 -3.74 -6.46 2.17
C GLY A 158 -2.87 -5.20 2.05
N MET A 159 -2.93 -4.31 3.05
CA MET A 159 -2.10 -3.10 3.08
C MET A 159 -0.61 -3.40 3.26
N THR A 160 -0.28 -4.39 4.09
CA THR A 160 1.11 -4.82 4.31
C THR A 160 1.80 -5.22 3.00
N GLY A 161 1.11 -5.95 2.12
CA GLY A 161 1.66 -6.41 0.85
C GLY A 161 2.14 -5.29 -0.07
N VAL A 162 1.52 -4.10 0.02
CA VAL A 162 1.91 -2.91 -0.76
C VAL A 162 3.26 -2.34 -0.28
N GLN A 163 3.51 -2.39 1.01
CA GLN A 163 4.66 -1.74 1.64
C GLN A 163 5.85 -2.67 1.90
N ILE A 164 5.65 -3.98 1.88
CA ILE A 164 6.69 -4.93 2.28
C ILE A 164 7.98 -4.79 1.47
N GLY A 165 7.88 -4.49 0.17
CA GLY A 165 9.05 -4.22 -0.67
C GLY A 165 9.84 -3.00 -0.23
N ASN A 166 9.16 -1.94 0.22
CA ASN A 166 9.79 -0.73 0.75
C ASN A 166 10.47 -0.99 2.09
N PHE A 167 9.83 -1.74 2.98
CA PHE A 167 10.40 -2.10 4.28
C PHE A 167 11.63 -3.00 4.14
N MET A 168 11.59 -3.97 3.22
CA MET A 168 12.76 -4.79 2.89
C MET A 168 13.90 -3.96 2.29
N ALA A 169 13.59 -3.02 1.40
CA ALA A 169 14.59 -2.12 0.83
C ALA A 169 15.24 -1.25 1.92
N PHE A 170 14.43 -0.65 2.80
CA PHE A 170 14.91 0.19 3.89
C PHE A 170 15.80 -0.59 4.86
N ALA A 171 15.34 -1.77 5.30
CA ALA A 171 16.10 -2.64 6.22
C ALA A 171 17.49 -3.04 5.68
N LYS A 172 17.66 -3.10 4.36
CA LYS A 172 18.91 -3.47 3.68
C LYS A 172 19.80 -2.30 3.32
N GLN A 173 19.21 -1.16 2.95
CA GLN A 173 19.94 -0.04 2.36
C GLN A 173 20.35 1.02 3.37
N PHE A 174 19.56 1.22 4.42
CA PHE A 174 19.89 2.18 5.47
C PHE A 174 20.99 1.61 6.39
N ASP A 175 21.93 2.46 6.83
CA ASP A 175 22.99 2.04 7.74
C ASP A 175 22.51 2.02 9.20
N PHE A 176 22.18 0.84 9.71
CA PHE A 176 21.75 0.63 11.09
C PHE A 176 22.91 0.49 12.09
N SER A 177 24.18 0.60 11.67
CA SER A 177 25.33 0.27 12.53
C SER A 177 25.46 1.13 13.79
N LYS A 178 24.92 2.36 13.77
CA LYS A 178 24.96 3.32 14.88
C LYS A 178 23.78 3.22 15.84
N PHE A 179 22.75 2.46 15.47
CA PHE A 179 21.49 2.38 16.21
C PHE A 179 21.34 0.98 16.83
N LYS A 180 20.60 0.89 17.94
CA LYS A 180 20.30 -0.38 18.62
C LYS A 180 18.81 -0.61 18.78
N THR A 181 18.04 0.47 18.82
CA THR A 181 16.60 0.44 19.07
C THR A 181 15.83 1.18 18.00
N LEU A 182 14.69 0.61 17.60
CA LEU A 182 13.75 1.22 16.66
C LEU A 182 12.34 1.17 17.23
N THR A 183 11.61 2.28 17.15
CA THR A 183 10.16 2.31 17.35
C THR A 183 9.48 2.59 16.01
N ASP A 184 8.65 1.66 15.59
CA ASP A 184 7.80 1.71 14.39
C ASP A 184 6.42 2.22 14.82
N ALA A 185 6.18 3.52 14.68
CA ALA A 185 4.98 4.20 15.15
C ALA A 185 3.91 4.18 14.04
N GLY A 186 2.75 3.60 14.35
CA GLY A 186 1.76 3.18 13.34
C GLY A 186 2.18 1.88 12.64
N GLY A 187 2.85 0.98 13.36
CA GLY A 187 3.50 -0.19 12.77
C GLY A 187 2.58 -1.33 12.34
N SER A 188 1.27 -1.24 12.60
CA SER A 188 0.25 -2.21 12.18
C SER A 188 0.61 -3.66 12.57
N ALA A 189 0.74 -4.57 11.60
CA ALA A 189 1.18 -5.96 11.84
C ALA A 189 2.67 -6.12 12.20
N GLY A 190 3.45 -5.04 12.28
CA GLY A 190 4.85 -5.03 12.72
C GLY A 190 5.86 -5.46 11.66
N TYR A 191 5.48 -5.49 10.39
CA TYR A 191 6.35 -5.98 9.31
C TYR A 191 7.62 -5.15 9.12
N LEU A 192 7.56 -3.83 9.25
CA LEU A 192 8.76 -2.99 9.18
C LEU A 192 9.75 -3.38 10.29
N SER A 193 9.28 -3.44 11.54
CA SER A 193 10.08 -3.90 12.68
C SER A 193 10.70 -5.28 12.45
N LEU A 194 9.93 -6.22 11.87
CA LEU A 194 10.41 -7.56 11.56
C LEU A 194 11.47 -7.58 10.45
N MET A 195 11.28 -6.82 9.37
CA MET A 195 12.27 -6.74 8.28
C MET A 195 13.58 -6.14 8.79
N VAL A 196 13.51 -5.06 9.58
CA VAL A 196 14.71 -4.45 10.17
C VAL A 196 15.41 -5.42 11.12
N ALA A 197 14.68 -6.05 12.05
CA ALA A 197 15.28 -6.99 12.98
C ALA A 197 15.88 -8.22 12.26
N GLN A 198 15.24 -8.73 11.21
CA GLN A 198 15.76 -9.89 10.48
C GLN A 198 17.06 -9.56 9.73
N GLU A 199 17.12 -8.40 9.06
CA GLU A 199 18.31 -7.98 8.29
C GLU A 199 19.43 -7.44 9.18
N ASN A 200 19.09 -6.87 10.35
CA ASN A 200 20.03 -6.25 11.29
C ASN A 200 19.95 -6.95 12.66
N PRO A 201 20.73 -8.03 12.89
CA PRO A 201 20.60 -8.88 14.08
C PRO A 201 20.81 -8.16 15.43
N HIS A 202 21.52 -7.03 15.43
CA HIS A 202 21.76 -6.21 16.63
C HIS A 202 20.59 -5.31 17.01
N MET A 203 19.62 -5.12 16.11
CA MET A 203 18.47 -4.24 16.35
C MET A 203 17.41 -4.92 17.21
N SER A 204 16.86 -4.15 18.16
CA SER A 204 15.64 -4.44 18.90
C SER A 204 14.56 -3.44 18.52
N CYS A 205 13.36 -3.92 18.18
CA CYS A 205 12.29 -3.09 17.63
C CYS A 205 11.03 -3.14 18.51
N VAL A 206 10.33 -2.02 18.60
CA VAL A 206 8.97 -1.92 19.13
C VAL A 206 8.05 -1.50 17.98
N THR A 207 7.03 -2.30 17.70
CA THR A 207 5.92 -1.86 16.85
C THR A 207 4.84 -1.27 17.74
N PHE A 208 4.50 -0.01 17.51
CA PHE A 208 3.61 0.80 18.33
C PHE A 208 2.38 1.19 17.54
N ASP A 209 1.20 0.72 17.96
CA ASP A 209 -0.06 0.97 17.26
C ASP A 209 -1.27 0.93 18.22
N LEU A 210 -2.47 1.20 17.71
CA LEU A 210 -3.69 1.16 18.50
C LEU A 210 -3.95 -0.24 19.08
N PRO A 211 -4.63 -0.36 20.24
CA PRO A 211 -4.90 -1.63 20.90
C PRO A 211 -5.46 -2.75 20.00
N PRO A 212 -6.38 -2.49 19.04
CA PRO A 212 -6.92 -3.53 18.16
C PRO A 212 -5.87 -4.22 17.26
N LEU A 213 -4.73 -3.58 16.96
CA LEU A 213 -3.70 -4.15 16.08
C LEU A 213 -2.73 -5.08 16.83
N ASN A 214 -2.65 -4.96 18.15
CA ASN A 214 -1.68 -5.69 18.97
C ASN A 214 -1.79 -7.23 18.84
N PRO A 215 -2.99 -7.85 18.82
CA PRO A 215 -3.11 -9.28 18.55
C PRO A 215 -2.52 -9.71 17.20
N ILE A 216 -2.74 -8.93 16.14
CA ILE A 216 -2.23 -9.20 14.78
C ILE A 216 -0.71 -9.06 14.75
N ALA A 217 -0.18 -7.99 15.35
CA ALA A 217 1.27 -7.78 15.47
C ALA A 217 1.94 -8.93 16.23
N ASN A 218 1.42 -9.33 17.39
CA ASN A 218 1.98 -10.44 18.17
C ASN A 218 1.94 -11.78 17.43
N ALA A 219 0.84 -12.07 16.73
CA ALA A 219 0.72 -13.28 15.92
C ALA A 219 1.77 -13.30 14.79
N THR A 220 1.96 -12.16 14.12
CA THR A 220 2.96 -11.99 13.07
C THR A 220 4.38 -12.13 13.63
N ILE A 221 4.71 -11.45 14.73
CA ILE A 221 6.01 -11.53 15.39
C ILE A 221 6.36 -12.98 15.78
N LYS A 222 5.38 -13.71 16.32
CA LYS A 222 5.55 -15.12 16.68
C LYS A 222 5.82 -15.99 15.46
N LYS A 223 5.10 -15.76 14.34
CA LYS A 223 5.29 -16.49 13.07
C LYS A 223 6.71 -16.34 12.51
N PHE A 224 7.34 -15.17 12.71
CA PHE A 224 8.71 -14.90 12.30
C PHE A 224 9.77 -15.37 13.31
N ASN A 225 9.38 -15.91 14.46
CA ASN A 225 10.30 -16.33 15.54
C ASN A 225 11.25 -15.22 16.02
N LEU A 226 10.77 -13.96 16.03
CA LEU A 226 11.56 -12.79 16.43
C LEU A 226 11.09 -12.12 17.72
N ALA A 227 10.29 -12.83 18.52
CA ALA A 227 9.69 -12.29 19.74
C ALA A 227 10.71 -11.82 20.78
N ASP A 228 11.96 -12.28 20.76
CA ASP A 228 13.01 -11.80 21.67
C ASP A 228 13.55 -10.41 21.31
N ARG A 229 13.35 -9.97 20.06
CA ARG A 229 13.90 -8.71 19.54
C ARG A 229 12.83 -7.75 19.02
N VAL A 230 11.63 -8.24 18.70
CA VAL A 230 10.50 -7.43 18.27
C VAL A 230 9.37 -7.58 19.28
N LYS A 231 8.90 -6.46 19.83
CA LYS A 231 7.77 -6.41 20.76
C LYS A 231 6.66 -5.53 20.19
N SER A 232 5.40 -5.92 20.39
CA SER A 232 4.27 -5.03 20.15
C SER A 232 3.96 -4.24 21.42
N GLN A 233 3.69 -2.96 21.26
CA GLN A 233 3.19 -2.08 22.31
C GLN A 233 1.95 -1.34 21.80
N SER A 234 0.92 -1.25 22.62
CA SER A 234 -0.28 -0.49 22.27
C SER A 234 -0.21 0.95 22.76
N GLY A 235 -0.77 1.86 21.98
CA GLY A 235 -1.11 3.22 22.39
C GLY A 235 -1.51 4.10 21.22
N ASP A 236 -1.98 5.31 21.54
CA ASP A 236 -2.32 6.32 20.56
C ASP A 236 -1.21 7.38 20.49
N PHE A 237 -0.51 7.46 19.36
CA PHE A 237 0.59 8.41 19.17
C PHE A 237 0.21 9.90 19.24
N PHE A 238 -1.07 10.28 19.21
CA PHE A 238 -1.52 11.66 19.40
C PHE A 238 -1.78 11.94 20.88
N MET A 239 -2.21 10.93 21.63
CA MET A 239 -2.57 11.04 23.05
C MET A 239 -1.40 10.71 23.99
N GLU A 240 -0.52 9.79 23.58
CA GLU A 240 0.53 9.20 24.42
C GLU A 240 1.92 9.46 23.85
N ALA A 241 2.96 9.37 24.67
CA ALA A 241 4.33 9.47 24.18
C ALA A 241 4.68 8.26 23.29
N ILE A 242 5.41 8.50 22.21
CA ILE A 242 5.95 7.41 21.39
C ILE A 242 7.05 6.71 22.22
N PRO A 243 7.12 5.36 22.21
CA PRO A 243 8.21 4.65 22.87
C PRO A 243 9.58 5.15 22.42
N LYS A 244 10.45 5.50 23.38
CA LYS A 244 11.78 6.02 23.09
C LYS A 244 12.65 4.96 22.41
N ALA A 245 13.39 5.38 21.41
CA ALA A 245 14.35 4.57 20.68
C ALA A 245 15.41 5.46 20.03
N ASP A 246 16.51 4.86 19.56
CA ASP A 246 17.51 5.57 18.77
C ASP A 246 16.93 5.99 17.40
N MET A 247 15.92 5.27 16.93
CA MET A 247 15.21 5.54 15.68
C MET A 247 13.70 5.49 15.88
N ILE A 248 13.00 6.52 15.40
CA ILE A 248 11.54 6.50 15.24
C ILE A 248 11.24 6.41 13.75
N VAL A 249 10.46 5.41 13.33
CA VAL A 249 10.04 5.26 11.93
C VAL A 249 8.52 5.32 11.85
N MET A 250 8.02 6.00 10.82
CA MET A 250 6.62 6.08 10.46
C MET A 250 6.48 5.70 8.98
N GLY A 251 5.84 4.57 8.68
CA GLY A 251 5.65 4.11 7.30
C GLY A 251 4.21 4.29 6.84
N ASN A 252 3.97 5.14 5.83
CA ASN A 252 2.63 5.55 5.39
C ASN A 252 1.76 6.02 6.55
N ILE A 253 2.23 7.05 7.26
CA ILE A 253 1.52 7.64 8.40
C ILE A 253 1.35 9.13 8.19
N LEU A 254 2.42 9.85 7.83
CA LEU A 254 2.35 11.30 7.75
C LEU A 254 1.36 11.73 6.65
N HIS A 255 1.23 10.95 5.58
CA HIS A 255 0.34 11.28 4.49
C HIS A 255 -1.16 11.34 4.88
N ASP A 256 -1.58 10.65 5.94
CA ASP A 256 -2.98 10.60 6.38
C ASP A 256 -3.44 11.92 7.02
N TRP A 257 -2.50 12.76 7.44
CA TRP A 257 -2.77 13.88 8.33
C TRP A 257 -2.59 15.24 7.66
N ASN A 258 -3.26 16.27 8.17
CA ASN A 258 -3.00 17.63 7.70
C ASN A 258 -1.62 18.14 8.15
N LYS A 259 -1.17 19.27 7.60
CA LYS A 259 0.16 19.84 7.89
C LYS A 259 0.41 20.02 9.40
N LYS A 260 -0.59 20.50 10.14
CA LYS A 260 -0.45 20.76 11.58
C LYS A 260 -0.24 19.47 12.37
N GLU A 261 -0.99 18.43 12.03
CA GLU A 261 -0.86 17.10 12.63
C GLU A 261 0.44 16.41 12.24
N LYS A 262 0.89 16.52 10.97
CA LYS A 262 2.21 16.04 10.53
C LYS A 262 3.33 16.64 11.38
N ILE A 263 3.35 17.96 11.55
CA ILE A 263 4.34 18.65 12.41
C ILE A 263 4.24 18.17 13.86
N LYS A 264 3.03 18.01 14.39
CA LYS A 264 2.82 17.47 15.75
C LYS A 264 3.39 16.05 15.89
N LEU A 265 3.19 15.17 14.92
CA LEU A 265 3.75 13.81 14.93
C LEU A 265 5.28 13.84 14.83
N MET A 266 5.84 14.70 13.98
CA MET A 266 7.28 14.92 13.89
C MET A 266 7.87 15.43 15.22
N GLN A 267 7.16 16.33 15.92
CA GLN A 267 7.56 16.78 17.26
C GLN A 267 7.57 15.62 18.26
N LYS A 268 6.55 14.75 18.25
CA LYS A 268 6.50 13.60 19.16
C LYS A 268 7.59 12.58 18.86
N ALA A 269 7.94 12.39 17.59
CA ALA A 269 9.12 11.60 17.21
C ALA A 269 10.40 12.26 17.75
N TYR A 270 10.59 13.57 17.52
CA TYR A 270 11.73 14.33 18.03
C TYR A 270 11.91 14.22 19.54
N ASP A 271 10.82 14.37 20.31
CA ASP A 271 10.84 14.28 21.77
C ASP A 271 11.20 12.89 22.29
N SER A 272 10.97 11.86 21.48
CA SER A 272 11.22 10.45 21.80
C SER A 272 12.64 9.99 21.42
N LEU A 273 13.38 10.83 20.68
CA LEU A 273 14.74 10.55 20.22
C LEU A 273 15.83 11.06 21.18
N PRO A 274 16.95 10.32 21.33
CA PRO A 274 18.18 10.86 21.92
C PRO A 274 18.82 11.91 21.00
N GLU A 275 19.90 12.57 21.46
CA GLU A 275 20.56 13.65 20.71
C GLU A 275 21.12 13.20 19.35
N GLU A 276 21.61 11.96 19.26
CA GLU A 276 22.09 11.33 18.00
C GLU A 276 21.00 10.48 17.32
N GLY A 277 19.75 10.67 17.70
CA GLY A 277 18.61 9.90 17.19
C GLY A 277 18.15 10.36 15.80
N VAL A 278 17.41 9.48 15.12
CA VAL A 278 16.91 9.74 13.76
C VAL A 278 15.41 9.45 13.63
N PHE A 279 14.70 10.35 12.97
CA PHE A 279 13.32 10.15 12.55
C PHE A 279 13.28 9.81 11.05
N VAL A 280 12.49 8.79 10.69
CA VAL A 280 12.33 8.36 9.30
C VAL A 280 10.84 8.29 8.95
N ALA A 281 10.45 8.93 7.85
CA ALA A 281 9.15 8.76 7.22
C ALA A 281 9.31 7.98 5.91
N ILE A 282 8.67 6.82 5.79
CA ILE A 282 8.65 6.03 4.55
C ILE A 282 7.34 6.30 3.82
N GLU A 283 7.40 7.01 2.70
CA GLU A 283 6.23 7.56 2.00
C GLU A 283 6.47 7.63 0.48
N ASN A 284 5.41 7.93 -0.29
CA ASN A 284 5.50 8.19 -1.73
C ASN A 284 5.96 9.64 -2.02
N ILE A 285 7.17 9.98 -1.58
CA ILE A 285 7.71 11.35 -1.64
C ILE A 285 7.64 11.90 -3.08
N ILE A 286 6.95 13.03 -3.24
CA ILE A 286 6.76 13.68 -4.54
C ILE A 286 8.05 14.42 -4.90
N ASP A 287 8.47 14.33 -6.17
CA ASP A 287 9.63 15.08 -6.65
C ASP A 287 9.36 16.59 -6.61
N GLN A 288 10.40 17.40 -6.35
CA GLN A 288 10.23 18.83 -6.08
C GLN A 288 9.53 19.60 -7.23
N GLU A 289 9.81 19.21 -8.47
CA GLU A 289 9.16 19.80 -9.64
C GLU A 289 7.78 19.18 -9.96
N ARG A 290 7.40 18.09 -9.25
CA ARG A 290 6.14 17.35 -9.38
C ARG A 290 5.91 16.79 -10.79
N LYS A 291 6.97 16.27 -11.43
CA LYS A 291 6.95 15.80 -12.83
C LYS A 291 7.10 14.30 -12.98
N HIS A 292 7.68 13.61 -12.01
CA HIS A 292 8.14 12.23 -12.19
C HIS A 292 7.36 11.24 -11.34
N ASN A 293 7.14 11.56 -10.06
CA ASN A 293 6.41 10.66 -9.15
C ASN A 293 4.89 10.85 -9.26
N VAL A 294 4.34 10.50 -10.42
CA VAL A 294 2.89 10.57 -10.68
C VAL A 294 2.11 9.68 -9.70
N PHE A 295 2.68 8.57 -9.23
CA PHE A 295 2.03 7.73 -8.22
C PHE A 295 1.83 8.47 -6.90
N GLY A 296 2.85 9.17 -6.38
CA GLY A 296 2.69 10.02 -5.19
C GLY A 296 1.64 11.11 -5.38
N LEU A 297 1.50 11.67 -6.59
CA LEU A 297 0.41 12.61 -6.89
C LEU A 297 -0.98 11.95 -6.86
N MET A 298 -1.11 10.73 -7.41
CA MET A 298 -2.37 9.99 -7.36
C MET A 298 -2.70 9.54 -5.93
N MET A 299 -1.71 9.18 -5.14
CA MET A 299 -1.89 8.85 -3.73
C MET A 299 -2.27 10.09 -2.91
N SER A 300 -1.71 11.26 -3.20
CA SER A 300 -2.20 12.52 -2.61
C SER A 300 -3.68 12.80 -2.91
N LEU A 301 -4.17 12.48 -4.12
CA LEU A 301 -5.60 12.58 -4.45
C LEU A 301 -6.41 11.48 -3.76
N ASN A 302 -5.84 10.29 -3.57
CA ASN A 302 -6.44 9.26 -2.75
C ASN A 302 -6.63 9.74 -1.31
N MET A 303 -5.68 10.51 -0.76
CA MET A 303 -5.81 11.08 0.58
C MET A 303 -6.94 12.11 0.69
N LEU A 304 -7.20 12.90 -0.36
CA LEU A 304 -8.40 13.76 -0.42
C LEU A 304 -9.71 12.94 -0.37
N ILE A 305 -9.71 11.77 -1.01
CA ILE A 305 -10.88 10.88 -1.03
C ILE A 305 -11.09 10.21 0.33
N GLU A 306 -10.00 9.81 1.00
CA GLU A 306 -10.07 8.97 2.21
C GLU A 306 -10.02 9.73 3.54
N THR A 307 -9.43 10.92 3.56
CA THR A 307 -9.10 11.65 4.80
C THR A 307 -9.55 13.10 4.74
N GLU A 308 -9.76 13.74 5.89
CA GLU A 308 -10.24 15.13 5.95
C GLU A 308 -9.18 16.17 5.51
N GLY A 309 -7.89 15.80 5.52
CA GLY A 309 -6.82 16.74 5.22
C GLY A 309 -5.46 16.13 4.94
N GLY A 310 -5.38 14.82 4.75
CA GLY A 310 -4.17 14.12 4.34
C GLY A 310 -3.74 14.48 2.92
N PHE A 311 -2.44 14.34 2.67
CA PHE A 311 -1.79 14.57 1.38
C PHE A 311 -0.36 14.03 1.39
N ASP A 312 0.12 13.61 0.22
CA ASP A 312 1.55 13.36 -0.01
C ASP A 312 2.28 14.67 -0.31
N TYR A 313 3.58 14.68 -0.05
CA TYR A 313 4.40 15.90 0.03
C TYR A 313 5.78 15.73 -0.58
N THR A 314 6.50 16.83 -0.80
CA THR A 314 7.86 16.78 -1.32
C THR A 314 8.89 16.63 -0.21
N PHE A 315 10.13 16.29 -0.56
CA PHE A 315 11.21 16.26 0.42
C PHE A 315 11.47 17.65 1.03
N ASP A 316 11.33 18.73 0.27
CA ASP A 316 11.50 20.09 0.79
C ASP A 316 10.43 20.44 1.83
N ASP A 317 9.18 19.99 1.65
CA ASP A 317 8.12 20.11 2.65
C ASP A 317 8.52 19.41 3.95
N PHE A 318 8.97 18.16 3.86
CA PHE A 318 9.45 17.39 5.01
C PHE A 318 10.62 18.09 5.73
N GLN A 319 11.60 18.60 4.99
CA GLN A 319 12.72 19.35 5.54
C GLN A 319 12.25 20.64 6.24
N SER A 320 11.29 21.35 5.65
CA SER A 320 10.74 22.57 6.23
C SER A 320 10.08 22.28 7.59
N TRP A 321 9.24 21.26 7.66
CA TRP A 321 8.56 20.85 8.90
C TRP A 321 9.54 20.31 9.94
N GLY A 322 10.53 19.52 9.52
CA GLY A 322 11.55 19.01 10.42
C GLY A 322 12.43 20.12 11.02
N LYS A 323 12.77 21.16 10.24
CA LYS A 323 13.49 22.34 10.75
C LYS A 323 12.65 23.12 11.76
N GLU A 324 11.34 23.23 11.55
CA GLU A 324 10.41 23.87 12.49
C GLU A 324 10.39 23.14 13.85
N VAL A 325 10.46 21.80 13.83
CA VAL A 325 10.54 20.96 15.03
C VAL A 325 11.91 21.02 15.72
N GLY A 326 12.99 21.18 14.96
CA GLY A 326 14.36 21.30 15.48
C GLY A 326 15.34 20.23 15.01
N PHE A 327 14.98 19.41 14.01
CA PHE A 327 15.94 18.52 13.34
C PHE A 327 17.01 19.32 12.59
N LYS A 328 18.25 18.83 12.60
CA LYS A 328 19.44 19.58 12.15
C LYS A 328 19.86 19.26 10.72
N SER A 329 19.71 18.01 10.29
CA SER A 329 20.09 17.56 8.95
C SER A 329 19.10 16.55 8.40
N PHE A 330 19.10 16.41 7.08
CA PHE A 330 18.09 15.64 6.37
C PHE A 330 18.70 14.88 5.21
N GLU A 331 18.15 13.70 4.94
CA GLU A 331 18.56 12.83 3.84
C GLU A 331 17.32 12.19 3.22
N ILE A 332 17.41 11.85 1.94
CA ILE A 332 16.39 11.04 1.26
C ILE A 332 17.04 9.79 0.69
N LEU A 333 16.45 8.64 0.99
CA LEU A 333 16.86 7.34 0.50
C LEU A 333 15.76 6.75 -0.40
N PRO A 334 15.98 6.67 -1.72
CA PRO A 334 15.05 5.98 -2.62
C PRO A 334 14.89 4.50 -2.23
N LEU A 335 13.66 3.99 -2.24
CA LEU A 335 13.35 2.60 -1.91
C LEU A 335 12.85 1.84 -3.16
N ALA A 336 11.82 1.00 -3.02
CA ALA A 336 11.22 0.30 -4.14
C ALA A 336 10.12 1.16 -4.78
N GLY A 337 10.03 1.12 -6.11
CA GLY A 337 8.98 1.81 -6.86
C GLY A 337 8.92 3.32 -6.55
N PRO A 338 7.74 3.88 -6.21
CA PRO A 338 7.54 5.31 -6.00
C PRO A 338 7.88 5.81 -4.58
N ALA A 339 8.29 4.92 -3.67
CA ALA A 339 8.51 5.27 -2.27
C ALA A 339 9.96 5.66 -1.96
N SER A 340 10.14 6.48 -0.93
CA SER A 340 11.44 6.87 -0.38
C SER A 340 11.36 6.96 1.14
N ALA A 341 12.49 6.78 1.81
CA ALA A 341 12.65 7.13 3.21
C ALA A 341 13.14 8.58 3.29
N ALA A 342 12.33 9.48 3.84
CA ALA A 342 12.74 10.84 4.20
C ALA A 342 13.24 10.82 5.65
N ILE A 343 14.49 11.24 5.85
CA ILE A 343 15.26 11.01 7.07
C ILE A 343 15.60 12.37 7.69
N ALA A 344 15.38 12.53 8.99
CA ALA A 344 15.68 13.72 9.76
C ALA A 344 16.49 13.38 11.01
N TYR A 345 17.66 13.99 11.18
CA TYR A 345 18.58 13.74 12.29
C TYR A 345 18.49 14.85 13.34
N LYS A 346 18.50 14.47 14.63
CA LYS A 346 18.24 15.37 15.77
C LYS A 346 19.40 16.30 16.14
#